data_AF-A0A7W8W637-F1
#
_entry.id   AF-A0A7W8W637-F1
#
_cell.length_a   1.000
_cell.length_b   1.000
_cell.length_c   1.000
_cell.angle_alpha   90.00
_cell.angle_beta   90.00
_cell.angle_gamma   90.00
#
_symmetry.space_group_name_H-M   'P 1'
#
loop_
_entity.id
_entity.type
_entity.pdbx_description
1 polymer ?
#
loop_
_entity_poly.entity_id
_entity_poly.type
_entity_poly.pdbx_seq_one_letter_code
_entity_poly.pdbx_strand_id
1 'polypeptide(L)'
;MKKAISAAQTRMYLENLNAPADGTGLVNGASMSEPCVIQLDDVSKLRNGASIFLIGTGWTSLDLKSWVVQNIDYTAKTATLAQSDTSGETDPIGANAAWLLHAYVDVCAKSYQINENAAASIDTTTLCDDAKTSLVGFSDPGTLTFDFFIDPTDPDYQELRAAQRDGKTRMFEVVYQNKAVRTLPVIVQSVNESGGVDQAVQGAGTMKITGPDVLTMPPGQATANYVLIPVLSPTTGQAPLDVTLTLNEAGGVATGFSINWKDGSPLEQVTTMIVSHQYLTAGSYTPSVIATVSGQATAPFKAQNAVTVEAPPYSLGASVAPLSGAAPLDVTLVLTESNGTADYFDVDWGDGTAVERVSVLSAPHNYAAAGSYSVMVTPTLAGVPGAGVPAGTVDVA
;
A
#
# COMPACT_ATOMS: atom_id res chain seq x y z
N MET A 1 18.73 4.06 21.69
CA MET A 1 18.52 2.61 21.46
C MET A 1 19.73 2.06 20.72
N LYS A 2 20.44 1.06 21.25
CA LYS A 2 21.64 0.49 20.60
C LYS A 2 21.21 -0.25 19.33
N LYS A 3 21.48 0.34 18.16
CA LYS A 3 21.23 -0.24 16.84
C LYS A 3 22.40 -1.16 16.44
N ALA A 4 22.71 -2.17 17.26
CA ALA A 4 23.81 -3.09 17.01
C ALA A 4 23.34 -4.54 17.15
N ILE A 5 23.63 -5.36 16.14
CA ILE A 5 23.41 -6.81 16.15
C ILE A 5 24.79 -7.46 16.35
N SER A 6 24.86 -8.49 17.18
CA SER A 6 26.09 -9.25 17.37
C SER A 6 26.40 -10.06 16.11
N ALA A 7 27.67 -10.13 15.72
CA ALA A 7 28.12 -11.04 14.66
C ALA A 7 28.18 -12.51 15.13
N ALA A 8 27.92 -12.78 16.41
CA ALA A 8 27.86 -14.14 16.92
C ALA A 8 26.73 -14.94 16.25
N GLN A 9 27.02 -16.16 15.79
CA GLN A 9 26.12 -17.04 15.05
C GLN A 9 25.74 -16.56 13.64
N THR A 10 26.41 -15.55 13.09
CA THR A 10 26.34 -15.25 11.65
C THR A 10 26.94 -16.41 10.87
N ARG A 11 26.22 -16.91 9.86
CA ARG A 11 26.70 -17.96 8.95
C ARG A 11 26.84 -17.43 7.55
N MET A 12 27.79 -17.98 6.81
CA MET A 12 28.14 -17.53 5.48
C MET A 12 28.16 -18.71 4.53
N TYR A 13 27.50 -18.53 3.40
CA TYR A 13 27.26 -19.59 2.45
C TYR A 13 27.67 -19.18 1.05
N LEU A 14 28.36 -20.06 0.34
CA LEU A 14 28.69 -19.89 -1.07
C LEU A 14 27.90 -20.89 -1.91
N GLU A 15 27.32 -20.43 -3.02
CA GLU A 15 26.60 -21.27 -3.96
C GLU A 15 27.50 -22.33 -4.59
N ASN A 16 27.06 -23.59 -4.55
CA ASN A 16 27.72 -24.72 -5.18
C ASN A 16 26.99 -25.10 -6.47
N LEU A 17 27.61 -24.73 -7.60
CA LEU A 17 27.08 -24.99 -8.95
C LEU A 17 27.27 -26.45 -9.42
N ASN A 18 28.08 -27.25 -8.71
CA ASN A 18 28.41 -28.63 -9.08
C ASN A 18 27.58 -29.66 -8.28
N ALA A 19 27.00 -29.24 -7.15
CA ALA A 19 26.13 -30.06 -6.34
C ALA A 19 24.73 -30.21 -6.96
N PRO A 20 24.02 -31.31 -6.67
CA PRO A 20 22.61 -31.40 -7.01
C PRO A 20 21.83 -30.26 -6.34
N ALA A 21 20.85 -29.71 -7.06
CA ALA A 21 20.03 -28.63 -6.54
C ALA A 21 19.20 -29.06 -5.32
N ASP A 22 19.14 -28.19 -4.31
CA ASP A 22 18.37 -28.40 -3.09
C ASP A 22 16.86 -28.38 -3.36
N GLY A 23 16.44 -27.64 -4.39
CA GLY A 23 15.05 -27.55 -4.84
C GLY A 23 14.96 -27.28 -6.33
N THR A 24 13.89 -27.77 -6.95
CA THR A 24 13.53 -27.45 -8.32
C THR A 24 12.02 -27.57 -8.48
N GLY A 25 11.46 -26.83 -9.42
CA GLY A 25 10.06 -26.91 -9.78
C GLY A 25 9.74 -26.06 -11.01
N LEU A 26 8.46 -25.91 -11.30
CA LEU A 26 7.92 -25.14 -12.42
C LEU A 26 7.49 -23.73 -12.01
N VAL A 27 7.60 -22.80 -12.96
CA VAL A 27 7.04 -21.45 -12.86
C VAL A 27 5.75 -21.42 -13.65
N ASN A 28 4.63 -21.29 -12.94
CA ASN A 28 3.28 -21.36 -13.52
C ASN A 28 2.80 -20.01 -14.07
N GLY A 29 3.48 -18.92 -13.73
CA GLY A 29 3.12 -17.58 -14.17
C GLY A 29 4.11 -16.53 -13.68
N ALA A 30 4.15 -15.39 -14.35
CA ALA A 30 4.95 -14.23 -13.97
C ALA A 30 4.21 -12.95 -14.36
N SER A 31 4.31 -11.91 -13.52
CA SER A 31 3.78 -10.58 -13.82
C SER A 31 4.71 -9.80 -14.74
N MET A 32 4.17 -8.89 -15.54
CA MET A 32 4.93 -7.91 -16.32
C MET A 32 5.06 -6.61 -15.50
N SER A 33 5.95 -6.60 -14.49
CA SER A 33 6.07 -5.48 -13.55
C SER A 33 7.49 -5.34 -12.99
N GLU A 34 7.76 -4.22 -12.34
CA GLU A 34 9.01 -3.94 -11.64
C GLU A 34 8.70 -3.67 -10.14
N PRO A 35 9.03 -4.57 -9.19
CA PRO A 35 9.64 -5.89 -9.37
C PRO A 35 8.65 -6.98 -9.81
N CYS A 36 9.13 -7.94 -10.61
CA CYS A 36 8.34 -9.06 -11.10
C CYS A 36 7.91 -10.00 -9.95
N VAL A 37 6.62 -10.34 -9.93
CA VAL A 37 6.04 -11.39 -9.08
C VAL A 37 5.87 -12.66 -9.90
N ILE A 38 6.45 -13.76 -9.42
CA ILE A 38 6.34 -15.09 -10.03
C ILE A 38 5.43 -16.00 -9.22
N GLN A 39 4.77 -16.91 -9.92
CA GLN A 39 3.90 -17.94 -9.39
C GLN A 39 4.62 -19.28 -9.53
N LEU A 40 4.90 -19.93 -8.40
CA LEU A 40 5.64 -21.18 -8.32
C LEU A 40 4.72 -22.37 -8.06
N ASP A 41 5.18 -23.57 -8.42
CA ASP A 41 4.53 -24.83 -8.12
C ASP A 41 4.73 -25.27 -6.66
N ASP A 42 5.90 -25.03 -6.10
CA ASP A 42 6.26 -25.26 -4.70
C ASP A 42 7.15 -24.13 -4.16
N VAL A 43 6.89 -23.74 -2.91
CA VAL A 43 7.65 -22.73 -2.16
C VAL A 43 8.13 -23.26 -0.81
N SER A 44 7.88 -24.54 -0.50
CA SER A 44 8.20 -25.16 0.78
C SER A 44 9.67 -25.10 1.17
N LYS A 45 10.56 -25.13 0.16
CA LYS A 45 12.01 -25.06 0.31
C LYS A 45 12.57 -23.64 0.19
N LEU A 46 11.74 -22.66 -0.13
CA LEU A 46 12.16 -21.28 -0.34
C LEU A 46 12.04 -20.44 0.94
N ARG A 47 13.02 -19.56 1.11
CA ARG A 47 13.07 -18.56 2.19
C ARG A 47 13.30 -17.18 1.60
N ASN A 48 12.80 -16.14 2.27
CA ASN A 48 13.11 -14.76 1.87
C ASN A 48 14.63 -14.55 1.90
N GLY A 49 15.19 -14.06 0.79
CA GLY A 49 16.63 -13.86 0.60
C GLY A 49 17.33 -15.02 -0.11
N ALA A 50 16.66 -16.16 -0.33
CA ALA A 50 17.22 -17.21 -1.17
C ALA A 50 17.36 -16.75 -2.62
N SER A 51 18.40 -17.21 -3.32
CA SER A 51 18.50 -17.05 -4.76
C SER A 51 17.92 -18.24 -5.51
N ILE A 52 17.06 -18.00 -6.50
CA ILE A 52 16.62 -19.03 -7.46
C ILE A 52 17.17 -18.72 -8.85
N PHE A 53 17.54 -19.74 -9.59
CA PHE A 53 17.94 -19.65 -10.99
C PHE A 53 16.77 -20.02 -11.88
N LEU A 54 16.42 -19.15 -12.83
CA LEU A 54 15.29 -19.33 -13.73
C LEU A 54 15.74 -19.80 -15.11
N ILE A 55 15.04 -20.80 -15.66
CA ILE A 55 15.33 -21.37 -16.97
C ILE A 55 14.03 -21.63 -17.74
N GLY A 56 14.10 -21.60 -19.08
CA GLY A 56 12.97 -21.94 -19.95
C GLY A 56 11.81 -20.94 -19.86
N THR A 57 12.06 -19.74 -19.32
CA THR A 57 11.03 -18.71 -19.12
C THR A 57 10.58 -18.08 -20.43
N GLY A 58 11.43 -18.10 -21.46
CA GLY A 58 11.19 -17.43 -22.75
C GLY A 58 11.38 -15.92 -22.71
N TRP A 59 11.60 -15.34 -21.52
CA TRP A 59 11.82 -13.91 -21.30
C TRP A 59 13.31 -13.64 -21.14
N THR A 60 13.90 -12.87 -22.05
CA THR A 60 15.35 -12.55 -21.97
C THR A 60 15.72 -11.74 -20.73
N SER A 61 14.73 -11.05 -20.14
CA SER A 61 14.88 -10.37 -18.86
C SER A 61 15.20 -11.36 -17.74
N LEU A 62 14.49 -12.48 -17.64
CA LEU A 62 14.59 -13.43 -16.52
C LEU A 62 15.43 -14.69 -16.80
N ASP A 63 15.48 -15.13 -18.06
CA ASP A 63 16.04 -16.44 -18.41
C ASP A 63 17.55 -16.51 -18.17
N LEU A 64 18.00 -17.68 -17.69
CA LEU A 64 19.41 -18.00 -17.41
C LEU A 64 20.07 -17.05 -16.40
N LYS A 65 19.28 -16.55 -15.43
CA LYS A 65 19.76 -15.64 -14.37
C LYS A 65 19.27 -16.08 -13.00
N SER A 66 20.08 -15.76 -11.99
CA SER A 66 19.75 -15.93 -10.58
C SER A 66 19.08 -14.68 -10.04
N TRP A 67 17.97 -14.86 -9.33
CA TRP A 67 17.18 -13.81 -8.73
C TRP A 67 16.93 -14.07 -7.26
N VAL A 68 17.04 -13.04 -6.43
CA VAL A 68 16.77 -13.16 -5.00
C VAL A 68 15.27 -13.06 -4.77
N VAL A 69 14.69 -14.09 -4.14
CA VAL A 69 13.26 -14.11 -3.82
C VAL A 69 12.95 -13.35 -2.54
N GLN A 70 11.86 -12.59 -2.57
CA GLN A 70 11.33 -11.81 -1.47
C GLN A 70 9.82 -11.93 -1.39
N ASN A 71 9.25 -11.60 -0.23
CA ASN A 71 7.80 -11.54 0.00
C ASN A 71 7.07 -12.81 -0.47
N ILE A 72 7.61 -13.98 -0.09
CA ILE A 72 7.02 -15.27 -0.44
C ILE A 72 5.66 -15.41 0.26
N ASP A 73 4.62 -15.65 -0.52
CA ASP A 73 3.32 -16.11 -0.04
C ASP A 73 3.26 -17.64 -0.10
N TYR A 74 3.31 -18.28 1.06
CA TYR A 74 3.25 -19.74 1.17
C TYR A 74 1.90 -20.35 0.78
N THR A 75 0.82 -19.55 0.81
CA THR A 75 -0.54 -20.01 0.47
C THR A 75 -0.82 -19.82 -1.00
N ALA A 76 -0.55 -18.61 -1.52
CA ALA A 76 -0.71 -18.30 -2.93
C ALA A 76 0.42 -18.89 -3.79
N LYS A 77 1.54 -19.33 -3.19
CA LYS A 77 2.76 -19.81 -3.86
C LYS A 77 3.37 -18.77 -4.81
N THR A 78 3.31 -17.50 -4.42
CA THR A 78 3.91 -16.39 -5.16
C THR A 78 5.18 -15.92 -4.48
N ALA A 79 6.10 -15.34 -5.24
CA ALA A 79 7.30 -14.71 -4.73
C ALA A 79 7.66 -13.49 -5.60
N THR A 80 8.18 -12.43 -4.99
CA THR A 80 8.72 -11.26 -5.69
C THR A 80 10.19 -11.48 -5.99
N LEU A 81 10.63 -11.19 -7.22
CA LEU A 81 12.04 -11.22 -7.62
C LEU A 81 12.66 -9.85 -7.41
N ALA A 82 13.61 -9.74 -6.48
CA ALA A 82 14.26 -8.48 -6.17
C ALA A 82 14.99 -7.90 -7.39
N GLN A 83 14.79 -6.60 -7.63
CA GLN A 83 15.46 -5.83 -8.70
C GLN A 83 15.24 -6.39 -10.12
N SER A 84 14.18 -7.16 -10.32
CA SER A 84 13.77 -7.61 -11.64
C SER A 84 12.89 -6.57 -12.33
N ASP A 85 13.06 -6.41 -13.65
CA ASP A 85 12.16 -5.63 -14.49
C ASP A 85 11.70 -6.49 -15.65
N THR A 86 10.41 -6.81 -15.65
CA THR A 86 9.73 -7.55 -16.72
C THR A 86 8.63 -6.72 -17.38
N SER A 87 8.62 -5.40 -17.14
CA SER A 87 7.61 -4.49 -17.71
C SER A 87 7.63 -4.44 -19.24
N GLY A 88 8.76 -4.77 -19.86
CA GLY A 88 8.93 -4.83 -21.31
C GLY A 88 8.55 -6.15 -21.97
N GLU A 89 8.20 -7.19 -21.20
CA GLU A 89 7.82 -8.49 -21.74
C GLU A 89 6.33 -8.48 -22.12
N THR A 90 5.99 -8.99 -23.31
CA THR A 90 4.62 -8.94 -23.85
C THR A 90 3.95 -10.30 -23.96
N ASP A 91 4.75 -11.36 -24.04
CA ASP A 91 4.28 -12.73 -24.22
C ASP A 91 4.16 -13.45 -22.87
N PRO A 92 3.26 -14.44 -22.72
CA PRO A 92 3.19 -15.24 -21.51
C PRO A 92 4.49 -16.05 -21.30
N ILE A 93 4.80 -16.35 -20.04
CA ILE A 93 5.97 -17.17 -19.70
C ILE A 93 5.89 -18.55 -20.36
N GLY A 94 7.03 -19.07 -20.79
CA GLY A 94 7.14 -20.36 -21.45
C GLY A 94 6.55 -21.51 -20.63
N ALA A 95 5.88 -22.45 -21.29
CA ALA A 95 5.21 -23.58 -20.63
C ALA A 95 6.16 -24.55 -19.88
N ASN A 96 7.48 -24.46 -20.14
CA ASN A 96 8.52 -25.25 -19.48
C ASN A 96 9.42 -24.38 -18.59
N ALA A 97 8.93 -23.21 -18.17
CA ALA A 97 9.65 -22.36 -17.25
C ALA A 97 9.85 -23.11 -15.93
N ALA A 98 11.10 -23.19 -15.48
CA ALA A 98 11.49 -23.89 -14.28
C ALA A 98 12.38 -23.02 -13.42
N TRP A 99 12.33 -23.29 -12.12
CA TRP A 99 13.21 -22.68 -11.14
C TRP A 99 14.11 -23.74 -10.51
N LEU A 100 15.30 -23.31 -10.13
CA LEU A 100 16.32 -24.12 -9.51
C LEU A 100 16.86 -23.38 -8.28
N LEU A 101 16.85 -24.04 -7.14
CA LEU A 101 17.53 -23.59 -5.93
C LEU A 101 18.84 -24.37 -5.82
N HIS A 102 19.97 -23.71 -6.08
CA HIS A 102 21.27 -24.32 -5.95
C HIS A 102 21.59 -24.65 -4.48
N ALA A 103 22.43 -25.66 -4.29
CA ALA A 103 22.94 -26.00 -2.98
C ALA A 103 24.00 -25.00 -2.53
N TYR A 104 24.20 -24.89 -1.22
CA TYR A 104 25.12 -23.95 -0.60
C TYR A 104 26.12 -24.69 0.30
N VAL A 105 27.39 -24.27 0.26
CA VAL A 105 28.45 -24.73 1.18
C VAL A 105 28.68 -23.69 2.27
N ASP A 106 28.90 -24.14 3.51
CA ASP A 106 29.20 -23.24 4.63
C ASP A 106 30.70 -22.92 4.63
N VAL A 107 31.07 -21.65 4.46
CA VAL A 107 32.49 -21.27 4.44
C VAL A 107 33.09 -21.17 5.85
N CYS A 108 32.30 -21.36 6.90
CA CYS A 108 32.70 -21.35 8.30
C CYS A 108 33.63 -20.18 8.67
N ALA A 109 33.23 -18.96 8.28
CA ALA A 109 34.05 -17.77 8.47
C ALA A 109 34.19 -17.39 9.97
N LYS A 110 35.42 -17.06 10.36
CA LYS A 110 35.80 -16.53 11.68
C LYS A 110 35.57 -15.02 11.78
N SER A 111 35.87 -14.30 10.70
CA SER A 111 35.70 -12.85 10.57
C SER A 111 35.39 -12.51 9.12
N TYR A 112 34.73 -11.38 8.90
CA TYR A 112 34.42 -10.88 7.57
C TYR A 112 34.44 -9.36 7.53
N GLN A 113 34.74 -8.82 6.36
CA GLN A 113 34.65 -7.41 6.03
C GLN A 113 34.06 -7.25 4.63
N ILE A 114 33.07 -6.38 4.52
CA ILE A 114 32.49 -5.96 3.23
C ILE A 114 32.90 -4.51 3.05
N ASN A 115 33.73 -4.26 2.04
CA ASN A 115 34.19 -2.92 1.69
C ASN A 115 33.47 -2.49 0.42
N GLU A 116 32.55 -1.54 0.57
CA GLU A 116 31.91 -0.87 -0.56
C GLU A 116 32.78 0.32 -0.95
N ASN A 117 33.19 0.38 -2.21
CA ASN A 117 33.97 1.50 -2.71
C ASN A 117 33.02 2.63 -3.12
N ALA A 118 33.46 3.88 -2.94
CA ALA A 118 32.70 5.03 -3.39
C ALA A 118 32.48 4.95 -4.91
N ALA A 119 31.28 5.33 -5.36
CA ALA A 119 30.98 5.43 -6.78
C ALA A 119 31.97 6.37 -7.48
N ALA A 120 32.42 5.99 -8.68
CA ALA A 120 33.35 6.81 -9.43
C ALA A 120 32.69 8.14 -9.80
N SER A 121 33.28 9.27 -9.42
CA SER A 121 32.81 10.60 -9.85
C SER A 121 33.35 10.88 -11.25
N ILE A 122 32.46 10.98 -12.24
CA ILE A 122 32.79 11.39 -13.60
C ILE A 122 32.67 12.91 -13.66
N ASP A 123 33.80 13.59 -13.86
CA ASP A 123 33.84 15.03 -14.06
C ASP A 123 33.34 15.38 -15.47
N THR A 124 32.27 16.16 -15.55
CA THR A 124 31.67 16.60 -16.83
C THR A 124 31.76 18.10 -17.01
N THR A 125 32.62 18.78 -16.25
CA THR A 125 32.75 20.23 -16.29
C THR A 125 33.15 20.69 -17.70
N THR A 126 32.35 21.58 -18.27
CA THR A 126 32.63 22.21 -19.56
C THR A 126 33.22 23.61 -19.38
N LEU A 127 33.79 24.17 -20.46
CA LEU A 127 34.39 25.52 -20.47
C LEU A 127 33.39 26.66 -20.22
N CYS A 128 32.10 26.36 -20.25
CA CYS A 128 31.02 27.32 -20.04
C CYS A 128 30.41 27.23 -18.63
N ASP A 129 30.86 26.28 -17.80
CA ASP A 129 30.29 26.06 -16.47
C ASP A 129 31.01 26.91 -15.42
N ASP A 130 30.23 27.67 -14.65
CA ASP A 130 30.74 28.54 -13.59
C ASP A 130 31.13 27.76 -12.31
N ALA A 131 30.86 26.45 -12.28
CA ALA A 131 31.18 25.57 -11.17
C ALA A 131 31.43 24.13 -11.66
N LYS A 132 32.21 23.37 -10.89
CA LYS A 132 32.51 21.97 -11.18
C LYS A 132 31.23 21.13 -11.18
N THR A 133 30.93 20.46 -12.29
CA THR A 133 29.79 19.54 -12.40
C THR A 133 30.29 18.11 -12.51
N SER A 134 29.74 17.21 -11.70
CA SER A 134 30.09 15.80 -11.70
C SER A 134 28.85 14.94 -11.79
N LEU A 135 28.87 13.97 -12.69
CA LEU A 135 27.92 12.86 -12.71
C LEU A 135 28.48 11.73 -11.85
N VAL A 136 27.61 11.11 -11.05
CA VAL A 136 27.96 9.90 -10.31
C VAL A 136 27.96 8.74 -11.32
N GLY A 137 29.12 8.11 -11.50
CA GLY A 137 29.28 6.90 -12.32
C GLY A 137 28.72 5.67 -11.60
N PHE A 138 28.83 4.50 -12.23
CA PHE A 138 28.41 3.24 -11.61
C PHE A 138 29.12 3.05 -10.25
N SER A 139 28.35 2.68 -9.23
CA SER A 139 28.89 2.29 -7.93
C SER A 139 29.79 1.06 -8.10
N ASP A 140 31.03 1.13 -7.61
CA ASP A 140 31.86 -0.07 -7.51
C ASP A 140 31.34 -0.89 -6.32
N PRO A 141 30.74 -2.06 -6.56
CA PRO A 141 30.16 -2.87 -5.49
C PRO A 141 31.22 -3.39 -4.50
N GLY A 142 32.52 -3.25 -4.83
CA GLY A 142 33.60 -3.44 -3.89
C GLY A 142 34.00 -4.89 -3.66
N THR A 143 34.56 -5.19 -2.49
CA THR A 143 35.11 -6.51 -2.17
C THR A 143 34.59 -7.04 -0.84
N LEU A 144 34.39 -8.36 -0.81
CA LEU A 144 34.12 -9.11 0.41
C LEU A 144 35.37 -9.92 0.76
N THR A 145 35.82 -9.79 2.00
CA THR A 145 36.94 -10.56 2.55
C THR A 145 36.49 -11.31 3.79
N PHE A 146 36.95 -12.53 3.97
CA PHE A 146 36.69 -13.30 5.17
C PHE A 146 37.86 -14.22 5.50
N ASP A 147 38.04 -14.44 6.81
CA ASP A 147 39.06 -15.33 7.34
C ASP A 147 38.39 -16.59 7.87
N PHE A 148 39.03 -17.74 7.70
CA PHE A 148 38.53 -19.04 8.15
C PHE A 148 39.71 -19.97 8.54
N PHE A 149 39.41 -21.13 9.13
CA PHE A 149 40.41 -22.16 9.37
C PHE A 149 40.35 -23.21 8.26
N ILE A 150 41.52 -23.69 7.84
CA ILE A 150 41.61 -24.65 6.74
C ILE A 150 41.69 -26.07 7.29
N ASP A 151 40.78 -26.90 6.83
CA ASP A 151 40.92 -28.35 6.81
C ASP A 151 40.97 -28.81 5.33
N PRO A 152 42.10 -29.31 4.82
CA PRO A 152 42.22 -29.76 3.42
C PRO A 152 41.29 -30.93 3.05
N THR A 153 40.79 -31.67 4.05
CA THR A 153 39.90 -32.82 3.85
C THR A 153 38.42 -32.43 3.81
N ASP A 154 38.10 -31.19 4.18
CA ASP A 154 36.74 -30.67 4.16
C ASP A 154 36.25 -30.47 2.71
N PRO A 155 35.12 -31.10 2.30
CA PRO A 155 34.53 -30.88 0.98
C PRO A 155 34.18 -29.42 0.71
N ASP A 156 33.81 -28.64 1.73
CA ASP A 156 33.40 -27.23 1.56
C ASP A 156 34.60 -26.36 1.17
N TYR A 157 35.78 -26.65 1.71
CA TYR A 157 37.03 -25.99 1.32
C TYR A 157 37.43 -26.33 -0.12
N GLN A 158 37.20 -27.57 -0.56
CA GLN A 158 37.51 -27.98 -1.93
C GLN A 158 36.63 -27.25 -2.96
N GLU A 159 35.34 -27.05 -2.65
CA GLU A 159 34.43 -26.28 -3.50
C GLU A 159 34.78 -24.80 -3.53
N LEU A 160 35.19 -24.20 -2.41
CA LEU A 160 35.69 -22.82 -2.40
C LEU A 160 36.91 -22.64 -3.32
N ARG A 161 37.82 -23.63 -3.35
CA ARG A 161 38.95 -23.64 -4.29
C ARG A 161 38.51 -23.89 -5.74
N ALA A 162 37.51 -24.72 -5.97
CA ALA A 162 36.96 -24.94 -7.31
C ALA A 162 36.32 -23.66 -7.87
N ALA A 163 35.57 -22.93 -7.04
CA ALA A 163 34.99 -21.63 -7.37
C ALA A 163 36.04 -20.57 -7.70
N GLN A 164 37.21 -20.61 -7.05
CA GLN A 164 38.34 -19.75 -7.39
C GLN A 164 38.94 -20.06 -8.76
N ARG A 165 38.99 -21.34 -9.16
CA ARG A 165 39.58 -21.76 -10.44
C ARG A 165 38.67 -21.53 -11.63
N ASP A 166 37.35 -21.66 -11.45
CA ASP A 166 36.40 -21.50 -12.55
C ASP A 166 35.99 -20.05 -12.79
N GLY A 167 36.17 -19.16 -11.81
CA GLY A 167 35.91 -17.73 -11.92
C GLY A 167 34.46 -17.37 -12.23
N LYS A 168 33.52 -18.29 -12.02
CA LYS A 168 32.10 -18.06 -12.32
C LYS A 168 31.44 -17.23 -11.22
N THR A 169 30.51 -16.37 -11.62
CA THR A 169 29.63 -15.64 -10.71
C THR A 169 28.76 -16.61 -9.91
N ARG A 170 28.71 -16.41 -8.60
CA ARG A 170 27.94 -17.19 -7.64
C ARG A 170 27.21 -16.29 -6.67
N MET A 171 26.14 -16.78 -6.09
CA MET A 171 25.48 -16.12 -4.97
C MET A 171 26.18 -16.46 -3.66
N PHE A 172 26.42 -15.43 -2.84
CA PHE A 172 26.98 -15.54 -1.50
C PHE A 172 25.96 -15.00 -0.51
N GLU A 173 25.57 -15.84 0.45
CA GLU A 173 24.56 -15.50 1.45
C GLU A 173 25.22 -15.30 2.82
N VAL A 174 24.92 -14.17 3.45
CA VAL A 174 25.25 -13.89 4.85
C VAL A 174 23.97 -13.91 5.66
N VAL A 175 23.84 -14.91 6.53
CA VAL A 175 22.69 -15.07 7.43
C VAL A 175 23.06 -14.51 8.79
N TYR A 176 22.47 -13.38 9.16
CA TYR A 176 22.70 -12.72 10.46
C TYR A 176 21.93 -13.42 11.59
N GLN A 177 22.31 -13.14 12.84
CA GLN A 177 21.66 -13.70 14.04
C GLN A 177 20.15 -13.41 14.10
N ASN A 178 19.72 -12.24 13.62
CA ASN A 178 18.30 -11.89 13.56
C ASN A 178 17.54 -12.63 12.45
N LYS A 179 18.19 -13.51 11.68
CA LYS A 179 17.68 -14.19 10.48
C LYS A 179 17.46 -13.27 9.26
N ALA A 180 18.00 -12.05 9.29
CA ALA A 180 18.15 -11.27 8.07
C ALA A 180 19.17 -11.97 7.16
N VAL A 181 18.92 -11.95 5.85
CA VAL A 181 19.81 -12.57 4.87
C VAL A 181 20.30 -11.48 3.92
N ARG A 182 21.61 -11.33 3.78
CA ARG A 182 22.20 -10.50 2.73
C ARG A 182 22.75 -11.40 1.65
N THR A 183 22.28 -11.22 0.43
CA THR A 183 22.68 -12.02 -0.73
C THR A 183 23.45 -11.14 -1.70
N LEU A 184 24.63 -11.62 -2.10
CA LEU A 184 25.61 -10.89 -2.90
C LEU A 184 26.04 -11.74 -4.10
N PRO A 185 25.95 -11.23 -5.34
CA PRO A 185 26.60 -11.86 -6.47
C PRO A 185 28.12 -11.62 -6.39
N VAL A 186 28.91 -12.69 -6.35
CA VAL A 186 30.36 -12.62 -6.15
C VAL A 186 31.14 -13.51 -7.13
N ILE A 187 32.41 -13.15 -7.33
CA ILE A 187 33.43 -14.01 -7.95
C ILE A 187 34.56 -14.19 -6.94
N VAL A 188 34.97 -15.43 -6.69
CA VAL A 188 36.11 -15.75 -5.81
C VAL A 188 37.40 -15.39 -6.54
N GLN A 189 38.13 -14.39 -6.06
CA GLN A 189 39.39 -13.94 -6.68
C GLN A 189 40.58 -14.74 -6.18
N SER A 190 40.68 -14.91 -4.86
CA SER A 190 41.80 -15.60 -4.24
C SER A 190 41.36 -16.32 -2.98
N VAL A 191 41.99 -17.46 -2.75
CA VAL A 191 41.94 -18.22 -1.50
C VAL A 191 43.38 -18.42 -1.08
N ASN A 192 43.81 -17.68 -0.06
CA ASN A 192 45.17 -17.69 0.44
C ASN A 192 45.24 -18.55 1.70
N GLU A 193 46.41 -19.16 1.93
CA GLU A 193 46.67 -20.02 3.08
C GLU A 193 47.91 -19.51 3.82
N SER A 194 47.86 -19.52 5.16
CA SER A 194 48.96 -19.13 6.04
C SER A 194 49.01 -20.05 7.25
N GLY A 195 50.22 -20.43 7.67
CA GLY A 195 50.43 -21.31 8.83
C GLY A 195 51.81 -21.12 9.44
N GLY A 196 51.95 -21.48 10.72
CA GLY A 196 53.20 -21.40 11.48
C GLY A 196 53.25 -22.47 12.58
N VAL A 197 54.41 -22.62 13.22
CA VAL A 197 54.56 -23.52 14.38
C VAL A 197 53.64 -23.02 15.52
N ASP A 198 52.93 -23.94 16.18
CA ASP A 198 51.94 -23.68 17.24
C ASP A 198 50.70 -22.84 16.83
N GLN A 199 50.34 -22.85 15.55
CA GLN A 199 49.14 -22.17 15.05
C GLN A 199 48.29 -23.10 14.17
N ALA A 200 46.97 -22.93 14.22
CA ALA A 200 46.07 -23.53 13.24
C ALA A 200 46.29 -22.89 11.86
N VAL A 201 46.12 -23.67 10.79
CA VAL A 201 46.23 -23.19 9.42
C VAL A 201 45.07 -22.23 9.13
N GLN A 202 45.39 -21.00 8.76
CA GLN A 202 44.43 -19.93 8.49
C GLN A 202 44.27 -19.74 6.99
N GLY A 203 43.02 -19.61 6.55
CA GLY A 203 42.63 -19.25 5.20
C GLY A 203 42.08 -17.84 5.13
N ALA A 204 42.36 -17.14 4.04
CA ALA A 204 41.76 -15.85 3.73
C ALA A 204 41.16 -15.89 2.32
N GLY A 205 39.84 -15.69 2.24
CA GLY A 205 39.10 -15.59 0.98
C GLY A 205 38.90 -14.13 0.60
N THR A 206 39.15 -13.79 -0.66
CA THR A 206 38.80 -12.48 -1.23
C THR A 206 37.86 -12.68 -2.42
N MET A 207 36.75 -11.99 -2.38
CA MET A 207 35.68 -12.05 -3.38
C MET A 207 35.43 -10.65 -3.97
N LYS A 208 35.26 -10.59 -5.28
CA LYS A 208 34.73 -9.40 -5.96
C LYS A 208 33.22 -9.45 -5.89
N ILE A 209 32.57 -8.38 -5.48
CA ILE A 209 31.12 -8.26 -5.65
C ILE A 209 30.89 -7.80 -7.11
N THR A 210 29.94 -8.41 -7.82
CA THR A 210 29.75 -8.17 -9.26
C THR A 210 28.43 -7.49 -9.60
N GLY A 211 27.62 -7.17 -8.59
CA GLY A 211 26.30 -6.61 -8.75
C GLY A 211 25.73 -6.07 -7.45
N PRO A 212 24.49 -5.55 -7.49
CA PRO A 212 23.83 -5.01 -6.31
C PRO A 212 23.61 -6.10 -5.25
N ASP A 213 23.65 -5.69 -3.99
CA ASP A 213 23.33 -6.55 -2.87
C ASP A 213 21.84 -6.50 -2.56
N VAL A 214 21.32 -7.61 -2.03
CA VAL A 214 19.94 -7.70 -1.58
C VAL A 214 19.93 -8.07 -0.10
N LEU A 215 19.48 -7.14 0.74
CA LEU A 215 19.28 -7.39 2.16
C LEU A 215 17.79 -7.65 2.43
N THR A 216 17.48 -8.86 2.91
CA THR A 216 16.14 -9.24 3.33
C THR A 216 15.99 -9.16 4.84
N MET A 217 14.79 -8.77 5.27
CA MET A 217 14.43 -8.73 6.68
C MET A 217 14.09 -10.15 7.19
N PRO A 218 14.19 -10.38 8.50
CA PRO A 218 13.87 -11.67 9.10
C PRO A 218 12.47 -12.16 8.74
N PRO A 219 12.26 -13.48 8.54
CA PRO A 219 10.93 -14.04 8.38
C PRO A 219 10.04 -13.66 9.58
N GLY A 220 8.97 -12.90 9.33
CA GLY A 220 8.04 -12.43 10.36
C GLY A 220 8.34 -11.03 10.93
N GLN A 221 9.34 -10.31 10.44
CA GLN A 221 9.44 -8.86 10.63
C GLN A 221 8.83 -8.14 9.44
N ALA A 222 7.78 -7.36 9.71
CA ALA A 222 7.18 -6.45 8.73
C ALA A 222 8.28 -5.59 8.08
N THR A 223 8.23 -5.52 6.75
CA THR A 223 8.99 -4.58 5.92
C THR A 223 8.98 -3.20 6.55
N ALA A 224 10.14 -2.54 6.59
CA ALA A 224 10.38 -1.27 7.25
C ALA A 224 9.20 -0.29 7.08
N ASN A 225 8.48 0.00 8.18
CA ASN A 225 7.44 1.03 8.33
C ASN A 225 6.86 1.57 7.01
N TYR A 226 6.11 0.75 6.26
CA TYR A 226 5.24 1.31 5.24
C TYR A 226 4.24 2.22 5.96
N VAL A 227 4.23 3.49 5.59
CA VAL A 227 3.33 4.50 6.13
C VAL A 227 2.43 4.95 5.01
N LEU A 228 1.14 4.73 5.19
CA LEU A 228 0.09 5.31 4.36
C LEU A 228 -0.59 6.43 5.15
N ILE A 229 -0.67 7.62 4.55
CA ILE A 229 -1.35 8.78 5.11
C ILE A 229 -2.61 9.04 4.27
N PRO A 230 -3.76 8.46 4.66
CA PRO A 230 -5.05 8.77 4.06
C PRO A 230 -5.54 10.16 4.53
N VAL A 231 -5.73 11.05 3.56
CA VAL A 231 -6.23 12.42 3.76
C VAL A 231 -7.59 12.56 3.08
N LEU A 232 -8.58 13.09 3.81
CA LEU A 232 -9.94 13.30 3.31
C LEU A 232 -10.23 14.78 3.14
N SER A 233 -10.94 15.12 2.07
CA SER A 233 -11.46 16.47 1.84
C SER A 233 -12.74 16.44 1.00
N PRO A 234 -13.81 17.17 1.39
CA PRO A 234 -14.01 17.82 2.69
C PRO A 234 -14.21 16.81 3.83
N THR A 235 -13.98 17.23 5.09
CA THR A 235 -14.24 16.40 6.29
C THR A 235 -15.56 16.73 6.99
N THR A 236 -16.30 17.73 6.51
CA THR A 236 -17.58 18.17 7.09
C THR A 236 -18.52 18.66 6.00
N GLY A 237 -19.81 18.37 6.12
CA GLY A 237 -20.86 18.88 5.22
C GLY A 237 -22.20 18.19 5.44
N GLN A 238 -23.23 18.59 4.73
CA GLN A 238 -24.57 17.99 4.83
C GLN A 238 -24.69 16.75 3.93
N ALA A 239 -25.49 15.77 4.35
CA ALA A 239 -25.84 14.64 3.49
C ALA A 239 -26.69 15.10 2.28
N PRO A 240 -26.44 14.59 1.06
CA PRO A 240 -25.33 13.71 0.68
C PRO A 240 -24.00 14.48 0.56
N LEU A 241 -22.94 13.94 1.17
CA LEU A 241 -21.61 14.55 1.16
C LEU A 241 -20.64 13.75 0.29
N ASP A 242 -20.19 14.36 -0.80
CA ASP A 242 -19.10 13.84 -1.62
C ASP A 242 -17.75 14.16 -0.98
N VAL A 243 -16.91 13.14 -0.80
CA VAL A 243 -15.56 13.26 -0.27
C VAL A 243 -14.54 12.68 -1.23
N THR A 244 -13.34 13.26 -1.23
CA THR A 244 -12.18 12.71 -1.92
C THR A 244 -11.17 12.21 -0.90
N LEU A 245 -10.78 10.95 -1.01
CA LEU A 245 -9.68 10.33 -0.30
C LEU A 245 -8.43 10.41 -1.16
N THR A 246 -7.39 11.04 -0.62
CA THR A 246 -6.05 11.09 -1.20
C THR A 246 -5.10 10.24 -0.35
N LEU A 247 -4.43 9.30 -1.00
CA LEU A 247 -3.49 8.38 -0.40
C LEU A 247 -2.06 8.84 -0.66
N ASN A 248 -1.28 9.01 0.41
CA ASN A 248 0.14 9.33 0.31
C ASN A 248 0.96 8.22 0.95
N GLU A 249 1.89 7.65 0.18
CA GLU A 249 2.73 6.54 0.61
C GLU A 249 4.14 7.00 0.99
N ALA A 250 4.73 6.35 1.98
CA ALA A 250 6.14 6.46 2.32
C ALA A 250 6.67 5.10 2.79
N GLY A 251 7.93 4.79 2.47
CA GLY A 251 8.57 3.53 2.89
C GLY A 251 8.13 2.30 2.09
N GLY A 252 7.44 2.49 0.96
CA GLY A 252 7.07 1.44 0.01
C GLY A 252 6.10 1.96 -1.05
N VAL A 253 5.74 1.11 -2.00
CA VAL A 253 4.71 1.36 -3.03
C VAL A 253 3.69 0.24 -2.98
N ALA A 254 2.41 0.56 -2.81
CA ALA A 254 1.35 -0.44 -2.83
C ALA A 254 0.93 -0.77 -4.27
N THR A 255 0.59 -2.05 -4.47
CA THR A 255 0.01 -2.54 -5.74
C THR A 255 -1.51 -2.41 -5.75
N GLY A 256 -2.13 -2.08 -4.62
CA GLY A 256 -3.57 -1.86 -4.50
C GLY A 256 -3.99 -1.52 -3.08
N PHE A 257 -5.23 -1.06 -2.93
CA PHE A 257 -5.82 -0.61 -1.68
C PHE A 257 -7.22 -1.20 -1.51
N SER A 258 -7.52 -1.62 -0.28
CA SER A 258 -8.85 -1.97 0.19
C SER A 258 -9.35 -0.91 1.16
N ILE A 259 -10.42 -0.21 0.80
CA ILE A 259 -10.98 0.90 1.56
C ILE A 259 -12.28 0.46 2.22
N ASN A 260 -12.43 0.78 3.51
CA ASN A 260 -13.67 0.66 4.25
C ASN A 260 -14.11 2.07 4.67
N TRP A 261 -15.19 2.57 4.07
CA TRP A 261 -15.73 3.91 4.31
C TRP A 261 -16.46 4.06 5.65
N LYS A 262 -16.70 2.95 6.37
CA LYS A 262 -17.37 2.87 7.68
C LYS A 262 -18.82 3.34 7.72
N ASP A 263 -19.48 3.47 6.57
CA ASP A 263 -20.92 3.78 6.45
C ASP A 263 -21.80 2.55 6.20
N GLY A 264 -21.20 1.35 6.16
CA GLY A 264 -21.90 0.10 5.86
C GLY A 264 -21.86 -0.29 4.38
N SER A 265 -21.22 0.50 3.51
CA SER A 265 -20.92 0.06 2.15
C SER A 265 -19.97 -1.16 2.15
N PRO A 266 -19.99 -1.97 1.08
CA PRO A 266 -18.96 -2.99 0.86
C PRO A 266 -17.56 -2.39 0.80
N LEU A 267 -16.54 -3.23 1.02
CA LEU A 267 -15.14 -2.85 0.83
C LEU A 267 -14.87 -2.49 -0.64
N GLU A 268 -14.23 -1.35 -0.86
CA GLU A 268 -13.84 -0.89 -2.19
C GLU A 268 -12.39 -1.29 -2.48
N GLN A 269 -12.12 -1.82 -3.68
CA GLN A 269 -10.78 -2.21 -4.12
C GLN A 269 -10.33 -1.29 -5.23
N VAL A 270 -9.18 -0.64 -5.06
CA VAL A 270 -8.66 0.35 -6.02
C VAL A 270 -7.15 0.21 -6.20
N THR A 271 -6.65 0.71 -7.32
CA THR A 271 -5.21 0.85 -7.58
C THR A 271 -4.78 2.31 -7.72
N THR A 272 -5.72 3.25 -7.65
CA THR A 272 -5.46 4.70 -7.75
C THR A 272 -5.25 5.33 -6.36
N MET A 273 -4.46 6.41 -6.32
CA MET A 273 -4.18 7.16 -5.09
C MET A 273 -5.26 8.19 -4.74
N ILE A 274 -6.20 8.44 -5.65
CA ILE A 274 -7.31 9.38 -5.49
C ILE A 274 -8.61 8.62 -5.73
N VAL A 275 -9.51 8.66 -4.75
CA VAL A 275 -10.77 7.93 -4.75
C VAL A 275 -11.88 8.83 -4.22
N SER A 276 -13.01 8.89 -4.92
CA SER A 276 -14.20 9.64 -4.50
C SER A 276 -15.24 8.71 -3.89
N HIS A 277 -15.91 9.16 -2.81
CA HIS A 277 -17.03 8.44 -2.18
C HIS A 277 -18.11 9.40 -1.72
N GLN A 278 -19.35 8.92 -1.65
CA GLN A 278 -20.51 9.70 -1.23
C GLN A 278 -21.13 9.13 0.04
N TYR A 279 -21.19 9.94 1.09
CA TYR A 279 -21.93 9.61 2.31
C TYR A 279 -23.37 10.10 2.25
N LEU A 280 -24.33 9.18 2.28
CA LEU A 280 -25.77 9.48 2.15
C LEU A 280 -26.47 9.76 3.48
N THR A 281 -25.92 9.29 4.59
CA THR A 281 -26.56 9.37 5.91
C THR A 281 -25.74 10.25 6.84
N ALA A 282 -26.44 10.96 7.73
CA ALA A 282 -25.79 11.76 8.76
C ALA A 282 -25.06 10.84 9.74
N GLY A 283 -23.83 11.20 10.11
CA GLY A 283 -22.98 10.36 10.94
C GLY A 283 -21.53 10.84 10.99
N SER A 284 -20.74 10.18 11.83
CA SER A 284 -19.30 10.39 11.91
C SER A 284 -18.58 9.13 11.44
N TYR A 285 -17.89 9.23 10.31
CA TYR A 285 -17.23 8.10 9.65
C TYR A 285 -15.71 8.25 9.72
N THR A 286 -15.00 7.18 10.07
CA THR A 286 -13.53 7.17 10.06
C THR A 286 -13.03 6.09 9.10
N PRO A 287 -12.86 6.41 7.80
CA PRO A 287 -12.39 5.46 6.81
C PRO A 287 -11.09 4.77 7.23
N SER A 288 -10.99 3.49 6.89
CA SER A 288 -9.77 2.72 7.05
C SER A 288 -9.33 2.12 5.73
N VAL A 289 -8.03 2.17 5.46
CA VAL A 289 -7.41 1.70 4.23
C VAL A 289 -6.40 0.62 4.55
N ILE A 290 -6.47 -0.50 3.86
CA ILE A 290 -5.47 -1.57 3.88
C ILE A 290 -4.76 -1.51 2.54
N ALA A 291 -3.46 -1.22 2.55
CA ALA A 291 -2.64 -1.31 1.36
C ALA A 291 -2.07 -2.72 1.18
N THR A 292 -1.92 -3.14 -0.06
CA THR A 292 -1.18 -4.34 -0.44
C THR A 292 0.20 -3.94 -0.91
N VAL A 293 1.22 -4.23 -0.12
CA VAL A 293 2.61 -3.88 -0.44
C VAL A 293 3.37 -5.17 -0.67
N SER A 294 3.95 -5.30 -1.86
CA SER A 294 4.65 -6.53 -2.28
C SER A 294 3.83 -7.80 -2.06
N GLY A 295 2.55 -7.74 -2.42
CA GLY A 295 1.62 -8.87 -2.31
C GLY A 295 1.11 -9.18 -0.90
N GLN A 296 1.48 -8.41 0.13
CA GLN A 296 1.03 -8.60 1.51
C GLN A 296 0.15 -7.44 1.97
N ALA A 297 -0.96 -7.77 2.62
CA ALA A 297 -1.83 -6.78 3.24
C ALA A 297 -1.17 -6.16 4.47
N THR A 298 -1.21 -4.84 4.53
CA THR A 298 -0.75 -4.05 5.69
C THR A 298 -1.78 -4.05 6.81
N ALA A 299 -1.39 -3.56 8.00
CA ALA A 299 -2.36 -3.21 9.03
C ALA A 299 -3.22 -2.02 8.54
N PRO A 300 -4.50 -1.89 8.98
CA PRO A 300 -5.38 -0.83 8.51
C PRO A 300 -4.90 0.55 8.97
N PHE A 301 -4.69 1.46 8.03
CA PHE A 301 -4.44 2.88 8.26
C PHE A 301 -5.76 3.61 8.36
N LYS A 302 -5.92 4.46 9.38
CA LYS A 302 -7.12 5.28 9.55
C LYS A 302 -6.88 6.68 8.99
N ALA A 303 -7.91 7.26 8.40
CA ALA A 303 -7.93 8.68 8.11
C ALA A 303 -7.60 9.49 9.37
N GLN A 304 -6.80 10.54 9.23
CA GLN A 304 -6.37 11.36 10.35
C GLN A 304 -7.55 12.02 11.07
N ASN A 305 -8.57 12.42 10.31
CA ASN A 305 -9.80 13.01 10.80
C ASN A 305 -11.01 12.18 10.36
N ALA A 306 -12.06 12.16 11.17
CA ALA A 306 -13.35 11.63 10.78
C ALA A 306 -14.06 12.57 9.80
N VAL A 307 -14.86 12.02 8.90
CA VAL A 307 -15.82 12.75 8.09
C VAL A 307 -17.11 12.89 8.90
N THR A 308 -17.51 14.12 9.17
CA THR A 308 -18.76 14.44 9.87
C THR A 308 -19.80 14.87 8.85
N VAL A 309 -20.81 14.03 8.67
CA VAL A 309 -21.94 14.29 7.79
C VAL A 309 -23.10 14.76 8.65
N GLU A 310 -23.54 15.99 8.41
CA GLU A 310 -24.66 16.58 9.11
C GLU A 310 -25.97 16.23 8.41
N ALA A 311 -27.04 16.10 9.18
CA ALA A 311 -28.36 16.00 8.58
C ALA A 311 -28.68 17.32 7.85
N PRO A 312 -29.24 17.26 6.63
CA PRO A 312 -29.71 18.47 5.96
C PRO A 312 -30.77 19.17 6.82
N PRO A 313 -30.88 20.51 6.75
CA PRO A 313 -31.82 21.24 7.56
C PRO A 313 -33.25 20.86 7.18
N TYR A 314 -34.12 20.87 8.18
CA TYR A 314 -35.55 20.70 7.97
C TYR A 314 -36.08 21.76 7.00
N SER A 315 -36.97 21.33 6.11
CA SER A 315 -37.65 22.19 5.15
C SER A 315 -39.15 21.91 5.18
N LEU A 316 -39.94 22.98 5.13
CA LEU A 316 -41.39 22.94 5.03
C LEU A 316 -41.83 23.67 3.76
N GLY A 317 -42.57 22.98 2.90
CA GLY A 317 -43.38 23.59 1.85
C GLY A 317 -44.81 23.77 2.34
N ALA A 318 -45.41 24.93 2.09
CA ALA A 318 -46.80 25.22 2.41
C ALA A 318 -47.51 25.79 1.19
N SER A 319 -48.74 25.35 0.96
CA SER A 319 -49.59 25.88 -0.13
C SER A 319 -51.05 25.89 0.29
N VAL A 320 -51.76 26.97 0.00
CA VAL A 320 -53.21 27.08 0.22
C VAL A 320 -53.96 27.19 -1.11
N ALA A 321 -55.12 26.56 -1.22
CA ALA A 321 -56.00 26.65 -2.40
C ALA A 321 -57.49 26.53 -2.02
N PRO A 322 -58.41 27.16 -2.77
CA PRO A 322 -58.17 28.12 -3.85
C PRO A 322 -57.60 29.46 -3.37
N LEU A 323 -56.89 30.18 -4.24
CA LEU A 323 -56.31 31.50 -3.92
C LEU A 323 -57.27 32.68 -4.14
N SER A 324 -58.46 32.44 -4.70
CA SER A 324 -59.49 33.47 -4.81
C SER A 324 -60.91 32.90 -4.92
N GLY A 325 -61.91 33.71 -4.58
CA GLY A 325 -63.32 33.34 -4.64
C GLY A 325 -64.21 34.38 -3.96
N ALA A 326 -65.54 34.17 -3.94
CA ALA A 326 -66.47 35.06 -3.24
C ALA A 326 -66.61 34.66 -1.77
N ALA A 327 -66.83 35.63 -0.88
CA ALA A 327 -67.15 35.33 0.53
C ALA A 327 -68.52 34.62 0.67
N PRO A 328 -68.64 33.58 1.52
CA PRO A 328 -67.58 32.92 2.29
C PRO A 328 -66.76 31.94 1.41
N LEU A 329 -65.43 31.93 1.57
CA LEU A 329 -64.52 31.09 0.80
C LEU A 329 -63.87 30.01 1.68
N ASP A 330 -64.13 28.74 1.36
CA ASP A 330 -63.42 27.61 1.96
C ASP A 330 -62.09 27.38 1.23
N VAL A 331 -61.01 27.26 2.01
CA VAL A 331 -59.66 26.94 1.53
C VAL A 331 -59.08 25.75 2.26
N THR A 332 -58.08 25.11 1.66
CA THR A 332 -57.31 24.02 2.27
C THR A 332 -55.83 24.34 2.19
N LEU A 333 -55.17 24.35 3.34
CA LEU A 333 -53.72 24.35 3.49
C LEU A 333 -53.21 22.93 3.30
N VAL A 334 -52.13 22.78 2.52
CA VAL A 334 -51.37 21.54 2.33
C VAL A 334 -49.91 21.82 2.68
N LEU A 335 -49.34 20.94 3.49
CA LEU A 335 -47.96 21.01 3.98
C LEU A 335 -47.15 19.83 3.44
N THR A 336 -45.89 20.09 3.09
CA THR A 336 -44.92 19.06 2.69
C THR A 336 -43.64 19.22 3.49
N GLU A 337 -43.27 18.20 4.26
CA GLU A 337 -42.04 18.21 5.06
C GLU A 337 -40.89 17.54 4.32
N SER A 338 -39.67 17.95 4.62
CA SER A 338 -38.45 17.30 4.14
C SER A 338 -37.36 17.40 5.21
N ASN A 339 -36.48 16.40 5.25
CA ASN A 339 -35.33 16.33 6.19
C ASN A 339 -35.71 16.38 7.68
N GLY A 340 -36.92 15.91 8.02
CA GLY A 340 -37.39 15.82 9.40
C GLY A 340 -38.92 15.75 9.48
N THR A 341 -39.44 15.78 10.71
CA THR A 341 -40.87 15.81 11.03
C THR A 341 -41.08 16.79 12.16
N ALA A 342 -41.96 17.77 11.98
CA ALA A 342 -42.36 18.72 13.00
C ALA A 342 -43.32 18.06 14.00
N ASP A 343 -43.28 18.54 15.25
CA ASP A 343 -44.22 18.11 16.29
C ASP A 343 -45.63 18.65 16.00
N TYR A 344 -45.71 19.89 15.51
CA TYR A 344 -46.92 20.60 15.11
C TYR A 344 -46.58 21.85 14.28
N PHE A 345 -47.62 22.48 13.72
CA PHE A 345 -47.56 23.72 12.96
C PHE A 345 -48.50 24.75 13.56
N ASP A 346 -48.02 25.98 13.73
CA ASP A 346 -48.82 27.14 14.11
C ASP A 346 -49.13 27.95 12.83
N VAL A 347 -50.41 28.06 12.48
CA VAL A 347 -50.93 28.66 11.24
C VAL A 347 -51.59 30.00 11.54
N ASP A 348 -51.09 31.05 10.92
CA ASP A 348 -51.73 32.37 10.88
C ASP A 348 -52.43 32.52 9.52
N TRP A 349 -53.75 32.58 9.54
CA TRP A 349 -54.58 32.73 8.35
C TRP A 349 -54.60 34.17 7.83
N GLY A 350 -54.08 35.15 8.58
CA GLY A 350 -53.99 36.55 8.15
C GLY A 350 -55.31 37.33 8.19
N ASP A 351 -56.41 36.72 8.64
CA ASP A 351 -57.75 37.34 8.77
C ASP A 351 -58.03 37.96 10.15
N GLY A 352 -57.02 37.95 11.03
CA GLY A 352 -57.13 38.48 12.40
C GLY A 352 -57.75 37.50 13.40
N THR A 353 -58.05 36.27 12.99
CA THR A 353 -58.33 35.17 13.93
C THR A 353 -57.08 34.79 14.72
N ALA A 354 -57.25 34.03 15.81
CA ALA A 354 -56.10 33.57 16.60
C ALA A 354 -55.32 32.49 15.82
N VAL A 355 -54.00 32.48 15.97
CA VAL A 355 -53.13 31.44 15.37
C VAL A 355 -53.60 30.04 15.76
N GLU A 356 -53.76 29.17 14.76
CA GLU A 356 -54.27 27.82 14.91
C GLU A 356 -53.14 26.80 14.96
N ARG A 357 -53.20 25.85 15.90
CA ARG A 357 -52.24 24.75 15.98
C ARG A 357 -52.77 23.48 15.33
N VAL A 358 -52.04 22.97 14.34
CA VAL A 358 -52.37 21.73 13.63
C VAL A 358 -51.22 20.73 13.70
N SER A 359 -51.54 19.43 13.80
CA SER A 359 -50.56 18.33 13.81
C SER A 359 -50.75 17.39 12.61
N VAL A 360 -51.34 17.91 11.54
CA VAL A 360 -51.65 17.20 10.30
C VAL A 360 -51.14 18.03 9.12
N LEU A 361 -50.81 17.37 8.02
CA LEU A 361 -50.27 18.03 6.83
C LEU A 361 -51.35 18.65 5.92
N SER A 362 -52.61 18.65 6.36
CA SER A 362 -53.72 19.27 5.63
C SER A 362 -54.73 19.86 6.63
N ALA A 363 -55.09 21.13 6.44
CA ALA A 363 -55.99 21.86 7.33
C ALA A 363 -56.96 22.75 6.53
N PRO A 364 -58.28 22.65 6.75
CA PRO A 364 -59.26 23.54 6.11
C PRO A 364 -59.42 24.86 6.87
N HIS A 365 -59.81 25.93 6.16
CA HIS A 365 -60.21 27.22 6.77
C HIS A 365 -61.31 27.90 5.96
N ASN A 366 -62.09 28.78 6.59
CA ASN A 366 -63.17 29.53 5.96
C ASN A 366 -62.97 31.04 6.16
N TYR A 367 -62.91 31.79 5.06
CA TYR A 367 -62.91 33.25 5.09
C TYR A 367 -64.32 33.79 4.89
N ALA A 368 -64.92 34.33 5.95
CA ALA A 368 -66.31 34.80 5.94
C ALA A 368 -66.50 36.21 5.32
N ALA A 369 -65.44 37.01 5.19
CA ALA A 369 -65.48 38.38 4.70
C ALA A 369 -64.51 38.61 3.55
N ALA A 370 -64.86 39.54 2.65
CA ALA A 370 -63.97 39.98 1.57
C ALA A 370 -62.69 40.62 2.13
N GLY A 371 -61.55 40.33 1.51
CA GLY A 371 -60.24 40.74 1.99
C GLY A 371 -59.10 40.01 1.27
N SER A 372 -57.87 40.45 1.51
CA SER A 372 -56.65 39.78 1.02
C SER A 372 -55.89 39.27 2.23
N TYR A 373 -55.75 37.95 2.35
CA TYR A 373 -55.27 37.28 3.55
C TYR A 373 -53.97 36.50 3.24
N SER A 374 -52.87 36.89 3.88
CA SER A 374 -51.58 36.22 3.74
C SER A 374 -51.44 35.11 4.77
N VAL A 375 -51.37 33.86 4.31
CA VAL A 375 -51.27 32.68 5.18
C VAL A 375 -49.80 32.39 5.49
N MET A 376 -49.47 32.29 6.78
CA MET A 376 -48.13 31.97 7.29
C MET A 376 -48.17 30.74 8.18
N VAL A 377 -47.20 29.84 8.02
CA VAL A 377 -47.11 28.59 8.77
C VAL A 377 -45.77 28.51 9.48
N THR A 378 -45.78 28.28 10.78
CA THR A 378 -44.56 28.11 11.59
C THR A 378 -44.47 26.68 12.13
N PRO A 379 -43.52 25.85 11.66
CA PRO A 379 -43.31 24.51 12.19
C PRO A 379 -42.61 24.58 13.56
N THR A 380 -42.90 23.65 14.46
CA THR A 380 -42.13 23.45 15.70
C THR A 380 -41.46 22.09 15.69
N LEU A 381 -40.15 22.04 15.90
CA LEU A 381 -39.35 20.82 15.91
C LEU A 381 -38.72 20.62 17.28
N ALA A 382 -38.99 19.47 17.91
CA ALA A 382 -38.52 19.14 19.25
C ALA A 382 -38.76 20.28 20.27
N GLY A 383 -39.93 20.93 20.18
CA GLY A 383 -40.31 22.07 21.02
C GLY A 383 -39.67 23.42 20.68
N VAL A 384 -38.89 23.54 19.59
CA VAL A 384 -38.29 24.79 19.11
C VAL A 384 -39.00 25.29 17.85
N PRO A 385 -39.58 26.51 17.85
CA PRO A 385 -40.19 27.09 16.65
C PRO A 385 -39.16 27.34 15.54
N GLY A 386 -39.50 26.93 14.32
CA GLY A 386 -38.75 27.19 13.09
C GLY A 386 -39.09 28.54 12.47
N ALA A 387 -38.61 28.75 11.24
CA ALA A 387 -38.95 29.95 10.46
C ALA A 387 -40.37 29.85 9.88
N GLY A 388 -41.09 30.98 9.83
CA GLY A 388 -42.39 31.06 9.19
C GLY A 388 -42.29 30.90 7.66
N VAL A 389 -43.12 30.04 7.10
CA VAL A 389 -43.21 29.73 5.66
C VAL A 389 -44.55 30.27 5.13
N PRO A 390 -44.55 31.12 4.09
CA PRO A 390 -45.79 31.58 3.47
C PRO A 390 -46.45 30.44 2.69
N ALA A 391 -47.77 30.26 2.85
CA ALA A 391 -48.56 29.28 2.11
C ALA A 391 -49.28 29.88 0.89
N GLY A 392 -49.31 31.20 0.77
CA GLY A 392 -49.99 31.94 -0.30
C GLY A 392 -50.77 33.13 0.23
N THR A 393 -51.32 33.93 -0.69
CA THR A 393 -52.28 35.00 -0.35
C THR A 393 -53.62 34.66 -0.99
N VAL A 394 -54.68 34.67 -0.18
CA VAL A 394 -56.05 34.35 -0.62
C VAL A 394 -56.83 35.64 -0.76
N ASP A 395 -57.34 35.90 -1.96
CA ASP A 395 -58.14 37.08 -2.30
C ASP A 395 -59.64 36.74 -2.32
N VAL A 396 -60.37 37.19 -1.31
CA VAL A 396 -61.80 36.96 -1.17
C VAL A 396 -62.55 38.21 -1.64
N ALA A 397 -63.41 38.06 -2.65
CA ALA A 397 -64.20 39.11 -3.28
C ALA A 397 -65.59 39.30 -2.66
#